data_AF-A0A3B0BBE9-F1
#
_entry.id   AF-A0A3B0BBE9-F1
#
_cell.length_a   1.000
_cell.length_b   1.000
_cell.length_c   1.000
_cell.angle_alpha   90.00
_cell.angle_beta   90.00
_cell.angle_gamma   90.00
#
_symmetry.space_group_name_H-M   'P 1'
#
loop_
_entity.id
_entity.type
_entity.pdbx_description
1 polymer ?
#
loop_
_entity_poly.entity_id
_entity_poly.type
_entity_poly.pdbx_seq_one_letter_code
_entity_poly.pdbx_strand_id
1 'polypeptide(L)'
;MTDDFDESWSRIAAGVFDATAAGQYAAAVSGVAYVGTVLAETGVEAPAVARVSPIRFAGGSTDGGELDSLLSGSVVKAKQAVAEGLAPALALTAARGWLQSVVMDTVRDADRQAVGAGITVRPKVQGWVRMLNPPSCKFCIVLGGQFYRWNQGFQSHPHCDCRHIPSQESDASDFTINPRAYFRTLDDKTQDRLFGKKDAQAIRDGADINQVVNIRGRGFSGKQLRREPDLMTVDHIYDQATSREEAIELLRMNGFISRYQ
;
A
#
# COMPACT_ATOMS: atom_id res chain seq x y z
N MET A 1 -22.86 20.41 -7.51
CA MET A 1 -23.42 19.16 -6.97
C MET A 1 -24.79 19.48 -6.44
N THR A 2 -25.76 18.60 -6.71
CA THR A 2 -27.15 18.68 -6.26
C THR A 2 -27.36 17.74 -5.06
N ASP A 3 -28.54 17.78 -4.45
CA ASP A 3 -28.94 16.81 -3.40
C ASP A 3 -29.25 15.42 -3.99
N ASP A 4 -29.26 15.31 -5.32
CA ASP A 4 -29.22 14.04 -6.04
C ASP A 4 -27.75 13.59 -6.21
N PHE A 5 -27.34 12.68 -5.34
CA PHE A 5 -25.98 12.16 -5.33
C PHE A 5 -25.66 11.26 -6.53
N ASP A 6 -26.65 10.53 -7.05
CA ASP A 6 -26.45 9.65 -8.20
C ASP A 6 -26.26 10.49 -9.48
N GLU A 7 -27.10 11.50 -9.66
CA GLU A 7 -26.97 12.45 -10.76
C GLU A 7 -25.63 13.20 -10.68
N SER A 8 -25.28 13.70 -9.49
CA SER A 8 -24.00 14.39 -9.27
C SER A 8 -22.79 13.51 -9.58
N TRP A 9 -22.84 12.21 -9.23
CA TRP A 9 -21.78 11.26 -9.52
C TRP A 9 -21.66 10.94 -11.01
N SER A 10 -22.77 10.68 -11.70
CA SER A 10 -22.76 10.33 -13.12
C SER A 10 -22.08 11.37 -14.01
N ARG A 11 -22.13 12.65 -13.61
CA ARG A 11 -21.47 13.77 -14.30
C ARG A 11 -19.95 13.77 -14.15
N ILE A 12 -19.39 13.14 -13.12
CA ILE A 12 -17.95 13.17 -12.81
C ILE A 12 -17.27 11.80 -12.84
N ALA A 13 -18.05 10.71 -12.79
CA ALA A 13 -17.54 9.35 -12.61
C ALA A 13 -16.43 8.99 -13.60
N ALA A 14 -16.66 9.20 -14.90
CA ALA A 14 -15.67 8.92 -15.95
C ALA A 14 -14.36 9.72 -15.75
N GLY A 15 -14.47 11.03 -15.46
CA GLY A 15 -13.29 11.87 -15.23
C GLY A 15 -12.51 11.48 -13.97
N VAL A 16 -13.20 11.07 -12.90
CA VAL A 16 -12.54 10.57 -11.68
C VAL A 16 -11.86 9.22 -11.94
N PHE A 17 -12.52 8.32 -12.68
CA PHE A 17 -11.94 7.04 -13.07
C PHE A 17 -10.66 7.24 -13.90
N ASP A 18 -10.74 8.01 -14.98
CA ASP A 18 -9.62 8.25 -15.90
C ASP A 18 -8.42 8.88 -15.17
N ALA A 19 -8.69 9.90 -14.34
CA ALA A 19 -7.64 10.56 -13.56
C ALA A 19 -6.99 9.60 -12.54
N THR A 20 -7.80 8.74 -11.90
CA THR A 20 -7.29 7.77 -10.91
C THR A 20 -6.48 6.67 -11.58
N ALA A 21 -6.97 6.10 -12.68
CA ALA A 21 -6.27 5.08 -13.46
C ALA A 21 -4.95 5.62 -14.06
N ALA A 22 -4.94 6.87 -14.54
CA ALA A 22 -3.72 7.52 -14.99
C ALA A 22 -2.72 7.73 -13.83
N GLY A 23 -3.21 8.11 -12.64
CA GLY A 23 -2.40 8.21 -11.43
C GLY A 23 -1.79 6.87 -11.02
N GLN A 24 -2.58 5.79 -11.04
CA GLN A 24 -2.11 4.43 -10.77
C GLN A 24 -1.02 4.00 -11.76
N TYR A 25 -1.23 4.25 -13.05
CA TYR A 25 -0.23 3.94 -14.08
C TYR A 25 1.08 4.71 -13.85
N ALA A 26 1.01 6.02 -13.61
CA ALA A 26 2.18 6.84 -13.36
C ALA A 26 2.94 6.39 -12.09
N ALA A 27 2.22 6.05 -11.03
CA ALA A 27 2.78 5.50 -9.80
C ALA A 27 3.46 4.15 -10.04
N ALA A 28 2.84 3.25 -10.81
CA ALA A 28 3.43 1.97 -11.17
C ALA A 28 4.70 2.13 -12.02
N VAL A 29 4.72 3.07 -12.98
CA VAL A 29 5.93 3.39 -13.77
C VAL A 29 7.07 3.83 -12.84
N SER A 30 6.78 4.70 -11.89
CA SER A 30 7.74 5.14 -10.87
C SER A 30 8.24 3.94 -10.03
N GLY A 31 7.34 3.10 -9.54
CA GLY A 31 7.68 1.92 -8.74
C GLY A 31 8.58 0.91 -9.49
N VAL A 32 8.33 0.67 -10.78
CA VAL A 32 9.19 -0.21 -11.60
C VAL A 32 10.60 0.37 -11.74
N ALA A 33 10.73 1.68 -12.00
CA ALA A 33 12.02 2.35 -12.12
C ALA A 33 12.79 2.41 -10.79
N TYR A 34 12.06 2.60 -9.69
CA TYR A 34 12.58 2.70 -8.34
C TYR A 34 13.40 1.46 -7.94
N VAL A 35 12.94 0.25 -8.24
CA VAL A 35 13.66 -0.99 -7.87
C VAL A 35 15.07 -1.00 -8.46
N GLY A 36 15.22 -0.67 -9.75
CA GLY A 36 16.53 -0.61 -10.38
C GLY A 36 17.43 0.48 -9.79
N THR A 37 16.85 1.63 -9.46
CA THR A 37 17.57 2.77 -8.87
C THR A 37 18.13 2.42 -7.50
N VAL A 38 17.30 1.88 -6.60
CA VAL A 38 17.73 1.48 -5.25
C VAL A 38 18.79 0.38 -5.30
N LEU A 39 18.62 -0.63 -6.17
CA LEU A 39 19.63 -1.68 -6.31
C LEU A 39 20.98 -1.14 -6.80
N ALA A 40 20.97 -0.17 -7.71
CA ALA A 40 22.18 0.51 -8.15
C ALA A 40 22.84 1.34 -7.03
N GLU A 41 22.05 2.12 -6.29
CA GLU A 41 22.53 2.95 -5.17
C GLU A 41 23.12 2.11 -4.03
N THR A 42 22.57 0.92 -3.81
CA THR A 42 23.01 -0.03 -2.77
C THR A 42 24.12 -0.98 -3.25
N GLY A 43 24.60 -0.85 -4.48
CA GLY A 43 25.64 -1.72 -5.03
C GLY A 43 25.20 -3.17 -5.26
N VAL A 44 23.89 -3.41 -5.33
CA VAL A 44 23.29 -4.74 -5.41
C VAL A 44 23.08 -5.14 -6.87
N GLU A 45 23.90 -6.06 -7.37
CA GLU A 45 23.73 -6.60 -8.73
C GLU A 45 22.65 -7.69 -8.78
N ALA A 46 21.43 -7.31 -9.16
CA ALA A 46 20.29 -8.22 -9.29
C ALA A 46 19.53 -7.99 -10.62
N PRO A 47 19.97 -8.63 -11.72
CA PRO A 47 19.27 -8.53 -13.00
C PRO A 47 17.87 -9.13 -12.90
N ALA A 48 16.91 -8.50 -13.59
CA ALA A 48 15.57 -9.03 -13.70
C ALA A 48 15.51 -10.12 -14.79
N VAL A 49 14.68 -11.14 -14.56
CA VAL A 49 14.42 -12.23 -15.53
C VAL A 49 13.17 -11.99 -16.38
N ALA A 50 12.41 -10.95 -16.08
CA ALA A 50 11.25 -10.49 -16.85
C ALA A 50 11.06 -8.97 -16.70
N ARG A 51 10.34 -8.37 -17.66
CA ARG A 51 9.95 -6.96 -17.62
C ARG A 51 8.59 -6.82 -16.93
N VAL A 52 8.48 -5.91 -15.97
CA VAL A 52 7.19 -5.55 -15.34
C VAL A 52 6.39 -4.64 -16.27
N SER A 53 5.07 -4.85 -16.34
CA SER A 53 4.12 -4.09 -17.16
C SER A 53 3.34 -3.11 -16.29
N PRO A 54 3.69 -1.80 -16.28
CA PRO A 54 3.05 -0.83 -15.38
C PRO A 54 1.55 -0.65 -15.62
N ILE A 55 1.08 -0.87 -16.85
CA ILE A 55 -0.34 -0.71 -17.21
C ILE A 55 -1.24 -1.69 -16.47
N ARG A 56 -0.72 -2.85 -16.04
CA ARG A 56 -1.52 -3.87 -15.35
C ARG A 56 -1.94 -3.47 -13.93
N PHE A 57 -1.28 -2.46 -13.35
CA PHE A 57 -1.56 -1.93 -12.01
C PHE A 57 -2.58 -0.77 -12.01
N ALA A 58 -3.16 -0.43 -13.16
CA ALA A 58 -4.21 0.58 -13.29
C ALA A 58 -5.60 -0.08 -13.42
N GLY A 59 -6.63 0.61 -12.94
CA GLY A 59 -8.04 0.22 -13.10
C GLY A 59 -8.56 -0.77 -12.06
N GLY A 60 -7.75 -1.16 -11.07
CA GLY A 60 -8.17 -2.03 -9.96
C GLY A 60 -8.13 -1.34 -8.60
N SER A 61 -8.83 -1.91 -7.62
CA SER A 61 -8.72 -1.57 -6.20
C SER A 61 -7.58 -2.34 -5.52
N THR A 62 -7.28 -1.97 -4.27
CA THR A 62 -6.24 -2.63 -3.45
C THR A 62 -6.54 -4.08 -3.13
N ASP A 63 -7.82 -4.46 -3.10
CA ASP A 63 -8.32 -5.80 -2.80
C ASP A 63 -8.72 -6.59 -4.07
N GLY A 64 -8.38 -6.09 -5.25
CA GLY A 64 -8.64 -6.77 -6.53
C GLY A 64 -10.07 -6.67 -7.04
N GLY A 65 -10.86 -5.72 -6.55
CA GLY A 65 -12.11 -5.30 -7.19
C GLY A 65 -11.88 -4.29 -8.32
N GLU A 66 -12.94 -3.98 -9.05
CA GLU A 66 -12.91 -2.95 -10.10
C GLU A 66 -12.83 -1.54 -9.52
N LEU A 67 -12.02 -0.67 -10.15
CA LEU A 67 -11.84 0.70 -9.68
C LEU A 67 -13.15 1.51 -9.71
N ASP A 68 -14.01 1.34 -10.73
CA ASP A 68 -15.27 2.07 -10.81
C ASP A 68 -16.21 1.73 -9.64
N SER A 69 -16.33 0.43 -9.32
CA SER A 69 -17.08 -0.06 -8.16
C SER A 69 -16.59 0.59 -6.86
N LEU A 70 -15.27 0.62 -6.64
CA LEU A 70 -14.68 1.29 -5.49
C LEU A 70 -15.01 2.78 -5.45
N LEU A 71 -14.84 3.51 -6.55
CA LEU A 71 -15.05 4.96 -6.61
C LEU A 71 -16.53 5.34 -6.43
N SER A 72 -17.45 4.53 -6.95
CA SER A 72 -18.90 4.69 -6.79
C SER A 72 -19.34 4.62 -5.32
N GLY A 73 -18.52 4.02 -4.44
CA GLY A 73 -18.74 3.99 -2.99
C GLY A 73 -18.87 5.39 -2.35
N SER A 74 -18.42 6.45 -3.04
CA SER A 74 -18.61 7.84 -2.59
C SER A 74 -20.10 8.23 -2.50
N VAL A 75 -20.92 7.73 -3.43
CA VAL A 75 -22.37 7.93 -3.42
C VAL A 75 -23.00 7.24 -2.21
N VAL A 76 -22.58 6.01 -1.94
CA VAL A 76 -23.02 5.25 -0.76
C VAL A 76 -22.64 6.00 0.52
N LYS A 77 -21.44 6.57 0.60
CA LYS A 77 -21.01 7.37 1.75
C LYS A 77 -21.83 8.63 1.95
N ALA A 78 -22.19 9.34 0.88
CA ALA A 78 -23.08 10.50 0.97
C ALA A 78 -24.46 10.10 1.50
N LYS A 79 -25.06 9.03 0.94
CA LYS A 79 -26.37 8.51 1.36
C LYS A 79 -26.37 8.05 2.82
N GLN A 80 -25.32 7.35 3.25
CA GLN A 80 -25.14 6.92 4.65
C GLN A 80 -25.07 8.12 5.60
N ALA A 81 -24.27 9.14 5.27
CA ALA A 81 -24.16 10.34 6.08
C ALA A 81 -25.50 11.07 6.23
N VAL A 82 -26.30 11.17 5.16
CA VAL A 82 -27.67 11.73 5.26
C VAL A 82 -28.57 10.87 6.14
N ALA A 83 -28.51 9.54 6.01
CA ALA A 83 -29.28 8.63 6.86
C ALA A 83 -28.89 8.74 8.35
N GLU A 84 -27.64 9.11 8.64
CA GLU A 84 -27.12 9.41 9.98
C GLU A 84 -27.49 10.83 10.48
N GLY A 85 -28.26 11.59 9.70
CA GLY A 85 -28.81 12.89 10.07
C GLY A 85 -28.00 14.11 9.64
N LEU A 86 -26.95 13.92 8.81
CA LEU A 86 -26.20 15.05 8.27
C LEU A 86 -27.00 15.77 7.17
N ALA A 87 -26.89 17.08 7.12
CA ALA A 87 -27.40 17.86 5.99
C ALA A 87 -26.68 17.46 4.68
N PRO A 88 -27.35 17.50 3.50
CA PRO A 88 -26.77 17.07 2.23
C PRO A 88 -25.40 17.69 1.90
N ALA A 89 -25.22 18.98 2.17
CA ALA A 89 -23.93 19.66 1.94
C ALA A 89 -22.77 19.10 2.80
N LEU A 90 -23.05 18.71 4.04
CA LEU A 90 -22.05 18.08 4.93
C LEU A 90 -21.79 16.63 4.50
N ALA A 91 -22.82 15.90 4.08
CA ALA A 91 -22.69 14.56 3.53
C ALA A 91 -21.80 14.53 2.28
N LEU A 92 -21.96 15.49 1.36
CA LEU A 92 -21.08 15.67 0.20
C LEU A 92 -19.63 15.94 0.59
N THR A 93 -19.41 16.73 1.64
CA THR A 93 -18.06 17.02 2.15
C THR A 93 -17.40 15.75 2.70
N ALA A 94 -18.14 14.95 3.48
CA ALA A 94 -17.66 13.67 4.00
C ALA A 94 -17.37 12.67 2.87
N ALA A 95 -18.27 12.55 1.90
CA ALA A 95 -18.09 11.68 0.73
C ALA A 95 -16.88 12.09 -0.12
N ARG A 96 -16.66 13.39 -0.32
CA ARG A 96 -15.46 13.91 -1.00
C ARG A 96 -14.18 13.53 -0.26
N GLY A 97 -14.13 13.72 1.06
CA GLY A 97 -12.95 13.36 1.85
C GLY A 97 -12.63 11.87 1.81
N TRP A 98 -13.67 11.04 1.83
CA TRP A 98 -13.54 9.60 1.63
C TRP A 98 -13.02 9.26 0.22
N LEU A 99 -13.61 9.83 -0.83
CA LEU A 99 -13.20 9.59 -2.22
C LEU A 99 -11.74 9.99 -2.44
N GLN A 100 -11.32 11.16 -1.94
CA GLN A 100 -9.93 11.60 -2.00
C GLN A 100 -8.98 10.62 -1.31
N SER A 101 -9.38 10.09 -0.15
CA SER A 101 -8.57 9.12 0.58
C SER A 101 -8.39 7.84 -0.22
N VAL A 102 -9.48 7.30 -0.75
CA VAL A 102 -9.47 6.05 -1.53
C VAL A 102 -8.67 6.20 -2.82
N VAL A 103 -8.82 7.31 -3.56
CA VAL A 103 -8.01 7.61 -4.75
C VAL A 103 -6.51 7.62 -4.40
N MET A 104 -6.12 8.30 -3.33
CA MET A 104 -4.72 8.38 -2.94
C MET A 104 -4.17 7.02 -2.48
N ASP A 105 -4.99 6.21 -1.81
CA ASP A 105 -4.58 4.90 -1.33
C ASP A 105 -4.38 3.91 -2.48
N THR A 106 -5.28 3.88 -3.47
CA THR A 106 -5.14 2.98 -4.63
C THR A 106 -4.01 3.38 -5.56
N VAL A 107 -3.72 4.67 -5.72
CA VAL A 107 -2.56 5.17 -6.47
C VAL A 107 -1.26 4.75 -5.81
N ARG A 108 -1.14 4.90 -4.49
CA ARG A 108 0.05 4.45 -3.74
C ARG A 108 0.19 2.92 -3.77
N ASP A 109 -0.93 2.20 -3.80
CA ASP A 109 -0.91 0.75 -3.87
C ASP A 109 -0.39 0.22 -5.20
N ALA A 110 -0.74 0.89 -6.32
CA ALA A 110 -0.21 0.55 -7.64
C ALA A 110 1.33 0.64 -7.69
N ASP A 111 1.93 1.66 -7.07
CA ASP A 111 3.39 1.74 -6.89
C ASP A 111 3.92 0.55 -6.10
N ARG A 112 3.35 0.27 -4.92
CA ARG A 112 3.80 -0.82 -4.04
C ARG A 112 3.73 -2.19 -4.70
N GLN A 113 2.63 -2.48 -5.41
CA GLN A 113 2.48 -3.74 -6.14
C GLN A 113 3.47 -3.84 -7.31
N ALA A 114 3.72 -2.73 -8.02
CA ALA A 114 4.72 -2.68 -9.08
C ALA A 114 6.15 -2.92 -8.56
N VAL A 115 6.46 -2.36 -7.38
CA VAL A 115 7.72 -2.62 -6.68
C VAL A 115 7.82 -4.09 -6.26
N GLY A 116 6.75 -4.67 -5.70
CA GLY A 116 6.67 -6.09 -5.35
C GLY A 116 6.96 -6.99 -6.56
N ALA A 117 6.26 -6.79 -7.67
CA ALA A 117 6.52 -7.51 -8.92
C ALA A 117 7.97 -7.31 -9.42
N GLY A 118 8.50 -6.09 -9.30
CA GLY A 118 9.89 -5.76 -9.63
C GLY A 118 10.91 -6.51 -8.78
N ILE A 119 10.61 -6.75 -7.50
CA ILE A 119 11.40 -7.59 -6.61
C ILE A 119 11.27 -9.07 -7.01
N THR A 120 10.06 -9.56 -7.27
CA THR A 120 9.81 -10.97 -7.64
C THR A 120 10.60 -11.40 -8.87
N VAL A 121 10.67 -10.56 -9.90
CA VAL A 121 11.42 -10.87 -11.14
C VAL A 121 12.94 -10.81 -10.98
N ARG A 122 13.47 -10.55 -9.77
CA ARG A 122 14.91 -10.49 -9.49
C ARG A 122 15.29 -11.55 -8.47
N PRO A 123 15.68 -12.77 -8.89
CA PRO A 123 15.94 -13.87 -7.96
C PRO A 123 17.00 -13.59 -6.89
N LYS A 124 17.98 -12.73 -7.19
CA LYS A 124 19.01 -12.32 -6.22
C LYS A 124 18.50 -11.39 -5.10
N VAL A 125 17.35 -10.72 -5.29
CA VAL A 125 16.71 -9.93 -4.23
C VAL A 125 15.86 -10.88 -3.38
N GLN A 126 16.27 -11.14 -2.15
CA GLN A 126 15.62 -12.14 -1.29
C GLN A 126 14.37 -11.59 -0.56
N GLY A 127 14.23 -10.27 -0.51
CA GLY A 127 13.10 -9.63 0.14
C GLY A 127 13.18 -8.12 0.11
N TRP A 128 12.58 -7.50 1.12
CA TRP A 128 12.50 -6.06 1.23
C TRP A 128 12.42 -5.61 2.69
N VAL A 129 12.83 -4.36 2.93
CA VAL A 129 12.69 -3.70 4.22
C VAL A 129 11.60 -2.63 4.12
N ARG A 130 10.74 -2.52 5.13
CA ARG A 130 9.74 -1.44 5.16
C ARG A 130 10.40 -0.11 5.54
N MET A 131 10.36 0.85 4.63
CA MET A 131 10.79 2.22 4.88
C MET A 131 9.60 3.12 5.19
N LEU A 132 9.73 3.90 6.27
CA LEU A 132 8.77 4.90 6.68
C LEU A 132 8.92 6.17 5.85
N ASN A 133 7.82 6.87 5.65
CA ASN A 133 7.81 8.27 5.23
C ASN A 133 7.23 9.11 6.38
N PRO A 134 8.07 9.77 7.19
CA PRO A 134 7.59 10.59 8.30
C PRO A 134 6.71 11.76 7.81
N PRO A 135 5.61 12.10 8.51
CA PRO A 135 5.15 11.50 9.76
C PRO A 135 4.38 10.18 9.56
N SER A 136 4.79 9.11 10.24
CA SER A 136 4.15 7.80 10.14
C SER A 136 3.25 7.48 11.35
N CYS A 137 2.20 6.67 11.13
CA CYS A 137 1.33 6.21 12.20
C CYS A 137 2.03 5.20 13.12
N LYS A 138 1.50 4.97 14.33
CA LYS A 138 2.10 4.04 15.30
C LYS A 138 2.29 2.61 14.79
N PHE A 139 1.44 2.13 13.87
CA PHE A 139 1.58 0.78 13.33
C PHE A 139 2.71 0.68 12.31
N CYS A 140 2.82 1.68 11.43
CA CYS A 140 3.94 1.78 10.50
C CYS A 140 5.26 1.85 11.25
N ILE A 141 5.35 2.65 12.33
CA ILE A 141 6.57 2.76 13.14
C ILE A 141 7.06 1.39 13.60
N VAL A 142 6.15 0.52 14.03
CA VAL A 142 6.48 -0.84 14.52
C VAL A 142 6.97 -1.74 13.39
N LEU A 143 6.41 -1.60 12.20
CA LEU A 143 6.78 -2.40 11.02
C LEU A 143 8.02 -1.84 10.29
N GLY A 144 8.44 -0.61 10.61
CA GLY A 144 9.59 0.05 10.00
C GLY A 144 10.90 -0.70 10.28
N GLY A 145 11.75 -0.80 9.27
CA GLY A 145 13.05 -1.47 9.36
C GLY A 145 12.97 -3.00 9.42
N GLN A 146 11.79 -3.60 9.47
CA GLN A 146 11.64 -5.06 9.43
C GLN A 146 11.92 -5.60 8.03
N PHE A 147 12.62 -6.74 7.94
CA PHE A 147 12.82 -7.47 6.70
C PHE A 147 11.64 -8.44 6.46
N TYR A 148 11.16 -8.44 5.23
CA TYR A 148 10.08 -9.28 4.73
C TYR A 148 10.61 -10.07 3.54
N ARG A 149 10.25 -11.35 3.42
CA ARG A 149 10.59 -12.14 2.23
C ARG A 149 9.90 -11.54 0.99
N TRP A 150 10.46 -11.80 -0.18
CA TRP A 150 9.98 -11.26 -1.45
C TRP A 150 8.50 -11.54 -1.78
N ASN A 151 7.94 -12.63 -1.25
CA ASN A 151 6.55 -13.03 -1.42
C ASN A 151 5.65 -12.59 -0.25
N GLN A 152 6.19 -11.87 0.72
CA GLN A 152 5.36 -11.23 1.73
C GLN A 152 4.87 -9.93 1.13
N GLY A 153 3.56 -9.90 0.82
CA GLY A 153 2.87 -8.72 0.32
C GLY A 153 2.97 -7.52 1.27
N PHE A 154 2.53 -6.36 0.81
CA PHE A 154 2.67 -5.14 1.59
C PHE A 154 1.43 -4.85 2.43
N GLN A 155 1.51 -5.16 3.72
CA GLN A 155 0.43 -4.81 4.65
C GLN A 155 0.26 -3.29 4.76
N SER A 156 -0.82 -2.74 4.22
CA SER A 156 -1.13 -1.31 4.27
C SER A 156 -2.46 -1.04 4.99
N HIS A 157 -2.62 0.18 5.49
CA HIS A 157 -3.87 0.69 6.05
C HIS A 157 -4.23 1.98 5.29
N PRO A 158 -5.45 2.51 5.44
CA PRO A 158 -5.81 3.78 4.80
C PRO A 158 -4.82 4.90 5.13
N HIS A 159 -4.44 5.71 4.16
CA HIS A 159 -3.43 6.78 4.27
C HIS A 159 -1.98 6.30 4.50
N CYS A 160 -1.67 5.02 4.27
CA CYS A 160 -0.30 4.52 4.38
C CYS A 160 0.55 4.93 3.17
N ASP A 161 1.70 5.57 3.43
CA ASP A 161 2.67 6.05 2.45
C ASP A 161 4.07 5.41 2.61
N CYS A 162 4.16 4.32 3.39
CA CYS A 162 5.38 3.55 3.53
C CYS A 162 5.71 2.79 2.24
N ARG A 163 6.99 2.48 2.04
CA ARG A 163 7.52 1.85 0.81
C ARG A 163 8.41 0.64 1.08
N HIS A 164 8.63 -0.17 0.04
CA HIS A 164 9.60 -1.27 0.06
C HIS A 164 11.02 -0.72 -0.21
N ILE A 165 12.03 -1.29 0.44
CA ILE A 165 13.44 -1.16 0.05
C ILE A 165 13.92 -2.55 -0.35
N PRO A 166 14.12 -2.84 -1.65
CA PRO A 166 14.64 -4.14 -2.10
C PRO A 166 15.94 -4.50 -1.37
N SER A 167 16.07 -5.75 -0.89
CA SER A 167 17.22 -6.16 -0.08
C SER A 167 17.60 -7.64 -0.27
N GLN A 168 18.90 -7.95 -0.10
CA GLN A 168 19.47 -9.31 -0.11
C GLN A 168 19.69 -9.85 1.31
N GLU A 169 18.67 -9.84 2.17
CA GLU A 169 18.63 -10.52 3.50
C GLU A 169 19.65 -10.10 4.59
N SER A 170 20.91 -9.73 4.30
CA SER A 170 21.95 -9.52 5.35
C SER A 170 22.46 -8.10 5.57
N ASP A 171 22.22 -7.15 4.65
CA ASP A 171 22.66 -5.74 4.81
C ASP A 171 21.51 -4.79 5.17
N ALA A 172 20.41 -5.32 5.72
CA ALA A 172 19.29 -4.49 6.16
C ALA A 172 19.67 -3.52 7.29
N SER A 173 20.76 -3.79 8.04
CA SER A 173 21.18 -3.02 9.21
C SER A 173 21.31 -1.52 8.94
N ASP A 174 21.80 -1.12 7.77
CA ASP A 174 22.05 0.29 7.42
C ASP A 174 20.80 1.00 6.83
N PHE A 175 19.82 0.23 6.34
CA PHE A 175 18.54 0.75 5.84
C PHE A 175 17.40 0.66 6.87
N THR A 176 17.67 0.13 8.06
CA THR A 176 16.65 -0.02 9.10
C THR A 176 16.37 1.31 9.79
N ILE A 177 15.13 1.80 9.69
CA ILE A 177 14.61 2.67 10.73
C ILE A 177 14.33 1.78 11.93
N ASN A 178 15.23 1.81 12.93
CA ASN A 178 14.95 1.15 14.20
C ASN A 178 13.73 1.83 14.84
N PRO A 179 12.60 1.12 15.06
CA PRO A 179 11.37 1.71 15.58
C PRO A 179 11.56 2.50 16.88
N ARG A 180 12.46 2.02 17.75
CA ARG A 180 12.81 2.68 19.01
C ARG A 180 13.67 3.92 18.78
N ALA A 181 14.57 3.90 17.80
CA ALA A 181 15.33 5.09 17.42
C ALA A 181 14.39 6.17 16.87
N TYR A 182 13.47 5.81 15.97
CA TYR A 182 12.48 6.75 15.44
C TYR A 182 11.57 7.30 16.55
N PHE A 183 11.05 6.46 17.45
CA PHE A 183 10.26 6.90 18.60
C PHE A 183 10.97 7.98 19.42
N ARG A 184 12.27 7.83 19.67
CA ARG A 184 13.08 8.81 20.41
C ARG A 184 13.32 10.12 19.66
N THR A 185 13.12 10.18 18.34
CA THR A 185 13.19 11.44 17.58
C THR A 185 11.94 12.32 17.76
N LEU A 186 10.83 11.73 18.25
CA LEU A 186 9.57 12.43 18.48
C LEU A 186 9.57 13.12 19.85
N ASP A 187 8.94 14.29 19.95
CA ASP A 187 8.71 14.93 21.24
C ASP A 187 7.67 14.16 22.07
N ASP A 188 7.68 14.36 23.40
CA ASP A 188 6.80 13.62 24.31
C ASP A 188 5.32 13.79 23.97
N LYS A 189 4.94 14.99 23.52
CA LYS A 189 3.58 15.29 23.07
C LYS A 189 3.18 14.45 21.86
N THR A 190 4.07 14.28 20.88
CA THR A 190 3.81 13.46 19.69
C THR A 190 3.82 11.98 20.02
N GLN A 191 4.73 11.52 20.88
CA GLN A 191 4.74 10.14 21.38
C GLN A 191 3.41 9.81 22.07
N ASP A 192 2.96 10.65 23.00
CA ASP A 192 1.70 10.49 23.73
C ASP A 192 0.49 10.53 22.80
N ARG A 193 0.52 11.39 21.78
CA ARG A 193 -0.54 11.50 20.76
C ARG A 193 -0.64 10.26 19.89
N LEU A 194 0.49 9.70 19.46
CA LEU A 194 0.54 8.56 18.54
C LEU A 194 0.26 7.23 19.25
N PHE A 195 0.90 7.00 20.39
CA PHE A 195 0.84 5.73 21.10
C PHE A 195 -0.24 5.72 22.18
N GLY A 196 -0.59 6.88 22.74
CA GLY A 196 -1.36 7.02 23.97
C GLY A 196 -0.41 7.15 25.17
N LYS A 197 -0.79 7.94 26.17
CA LYS A 197 0.10 8.29 27.30
C LYS A 197 0.72 7.07 28.01
N LYS A 198 -0.09 6.03 28.26
CA LYS A 198 0.36 4.81 28.96
C LYS A 198 1.38 4.03 28.13
N ASP A 199 1.06 3.80 26.86
CA ASP A 199 1.90 3.04 25.94
C ASP A 199 3.20 3.79 25.62
N ALA A 200 3.11 5.11 25.40
CA ALA A 200 4.27 5.97 25.21
C ALA A 200 5.20 5.92 26.44
N GLN A 201 4.65 6.02 27.65
CA GLN A 201 5.44 5.91 28.87
C GLN A 201 6.09 4.53 29.01
N ALA A 202 5.36 3.45 28.75
CA ALA A 202 5.93 2.10 28.78
C ALA A 202 7.13 1.95 27.81
N ILE A 203 7.04 2.53 26.61
CA ILE A 203 8.13 2.54 25.63
C ILE A 203 9.33 3.38 26.13
N ARG A 204 9.09 4.54 26.75
CA ARG A 204 10.14 5.36 27.40
C ARG A 204 10.84 4.59 28.51
N ASP A 205 10.07 3.86 29.32
CA ASP A 205 10.54 3.02 30.43
C ASP A 205 11.24 1.74 29.96
N GLY A 206 11.15 1.45 28.66
CA GLY A 206 11.97 0.47 27.97
C GLY A 206 11.27 -0.79 27.51
N ALA A 207 9.94 -0.84 27.60
CA ALA A 207 9.15 -1.90 26.99
C ALA A 207 9.47 -2.04 25.49
N ASP A 208 9.39 -3.27 24.99
CA ASP A 208 9.53 -3.53 23.56
C ASP A 208 8.34 -2.92 22.82
N ILE A 209 8.63 -1.96 21.94
CA ILE A 209 7.64 -1.24 21.14
C ILE A 209 6.77 -2.19 20.29
N ASN A 210 7.30 -3.34 19.89
CA ASN A 210 6.56 -4.36 19.14
C ASN A 210 5.53 -5.11 19.99
N GLN A 211 5.72 -5.16 21.32
CA GLN A 211 4.81 -5.81 22.27
C GLN A 211 3.73 -4.86 22.80
N VAL A 212 4.00 -3.55 22.77
CA VAL A 212 3.07 -2.52 23.25
C VAL A 212 1.95 -2.25 22.24
N VAL A 213 2.23 -2.36 20.93
CA VAL A 213 1.25 -2.08 19.87
C VAL A 213 0.64 -3.37 19.33
N ASN A 214 -0.65 -3.59 19.56
CA ASN A 214 -1.38 -4.67 18.89
C ASN A 214 -1.63 -4.32 17.41
N ILE A 215 -0.85 -4.91 16.51
CA ILE A 215 -0.92 -4.71 15.05
C ILE A 215 -2.06 -5.55 14.43
N ARG A 216 -2.47 -6.65 15.07
CA ARG A 216 -3.33 -7.69 14.45
C ARG A 216 -4.81 -7.31 14.27
N GLY A 217 -5.24 -6.12 14.71
CA GLY A 217 -6.65 -5.77 14.87
C GLY A 217 -7.17 -4.50 14.17
N ARG A 218 -6.42 -3.84 13.27
CA ARG A 218 -6.85 -2.51 12.74
C ARG A 218 -6.80 -2.33 11.22
N GLY A 219 -7.46 -3.21 10.48
CA GLY A 219 -7.82 -2.92 9.07
C GLY A 219 -6.63 -2.84 8.11
N PHE A 220 -5.58 -3.62 8.35
CA PHE A 220 -4.55 -3.85 7.36
C PHE A 220 -5.12 -4.68 6.20
N SER A 221 -5.01 -4.19 4.96
CA SER A 221 -5.15 -5.03 3.76
C SER A 221 -3.93 -5.97 3.72
N GLY A 222 -4.17 -7.27 3.58
CA GLY A 222 -3.10 -8.29 3.63
C GLY A 222 -3.39 -9.51 4.52
N LYS A 223 -4.62 -9.69 5.01
CA LYS A 223 -5.12 -10.98 5.49
C LYS A 223 -5.98 -11.60 4.41
N GLN A 224 -5.72 -12.88 4.07
CA GLN A 224 -6.54 -13.79 3.26
C GLN A 224 -7.74 -13.09 2.64
N LEU A 225 -7.58 -12.62 1.40
CA LEU A 225 -8.69 -12.11 0.61
C LEU A 225 -9.60 -13.31 0.35
N ARG A 226 -10.64 -13.48 1.19
CA ARG A 226 -11.51 -14.68 1.20
C ARG A 226 -12.47 -14.71 0.01
N ARG A 227 -12.50 -13.65 -0.80
CA ARG A 227 -13.27 -13.53 -2.02
C ARG A 227 -12.30 -13.59 -3.19
N GLU A 228 -12.62 -14.40 -4.20
CA GLU A 228 -11.88 -14.35 -5.47
C GLU A 228 -11.93 -12.93 -6.03
N PRO A 229 -10.78 -12.32 -6.35
CA PRO A 229 -10.77 -10.97 -6.89
C PRO A 229 -11.32 -10.96 -8.31
N ASP A 230 -12.01 -9.88 -8.67
CA ASP A 230 -12.42 -9.64 -10.05
C ASP A 230 -11.16 -9.35 -10.92
N LEU A 231 -10.13 -8.77 -10.31
CA LEU A 231 -8.82 -8.47 -10.86
C LEU A 231 -7.71 -9.00 -9.94
N MET A 232 -6.97 -10.01 -10.39
CA MET A 232 -5.80 -10.51 -9.67
C MET A 232 -4.83 -9.37 -9.32
N THR A 233 -4.37 -9.35 -8.06
CA THR A 233 -3.31 -8.45 -7.56
C THR A 233 -2.04 -9.25 -7.32
N VAL A 234 -0.92 -8.55 -7.10
CA VAL A 234 0.36 -9.20 -6.78
C VAL A 234 0.29 -9.95 -5.45
N ASP A 235 -0.40 -9.39 -4.46
CA ASP A 235 -0.57 -10.04 -3.15
C ASP A 235 -1.41 -11.33 -3.26
N HIS A 236 -2.46 -11.35 -4.10
CA HIS A 236 -3.22 -12.58 -4.38
C HIS A 236 -2.34 -13.67 -5.03
N ILE A 237 -1.43 -13.27 -5.92
CA ILE A 237 -0.49 -14.19 -6.55
C ILE A 237 0.46 -14.78 -5.50
N TYR A 238 0.92 -13.97 -4.55
CA TYR A 238 1.78 -14.45 -3.46
C TYR A 238 1.06 -15.39 -2.49
N ASP A 239 -0.22 -15.17 -2.23
CA ASP A 239 -1.04 -16.09 -1.42
C ASP A 239 -1.24 -17.46 -2.09
N GLN A 240 -1.21 -17.51 -3.43
CA GLN A 240 -1.39 -18.74 -4.20
C GLN A 240 -0.07 -19.46 -4.50
N ALA A 241 1.00 -18.73 -4.77
CA ALA A 241 2.27 -19.28 -5.21
C ALA A 241 3.02 -20.00 -4.08
N THR A 242 3.46 -21.23 -4.35
CA THR A 242 4.31 -22.02 -3.45
C THR A 242 5.80 -21.77 -3.65
N SER A 243 6.17 -21.19 -4.80
CA SER A 243 7.55 -20.92 -5.19
C SER A 243 7.68 -19.61 -5.97
N ARG A 244 8.92 -19.14 -6.17
CA ARG A 244 9.18 -17.94 -6.96
C ARG A 244 8.91 -18.16 -8.44
N GLU A 245 9.25 -19.34 -8.93
CA GLU A 245 9.04 -19.76 -10.30
C GLU A 245 7.54 -19.75 -10.63
N GLU A 246 6.72 -20.27 -9.73
CA GLU A 246 5.27 -20.24 -9.84
C GLU A 246 4.72 -18.80 -9.76
N ALA A 247 5.20 -17.97 -8.83
CA ALA A 247 4.79 -16.58 -8.75
C ALA A 247 5.12 -15.81 -10.05
N ILE A 248 6.28 -16.05 -10.65
CA ILE A 248 6.67 -15.46 -11.95
C ILE A 248 5.73 -15.95 -13.06
N GLU A 249 5.35 -17.23 -13.07
CA GLU A 249 4.39 -17.74 -14.04
C GLU A 249 3.00 -17.11 -13.87
N LEU A 250 2.49 -17.04 -12.64
CA LEU A 250 1.20 -16.40 -12.34
C LEU A 250 1.20 -14.91 -12.70
N LEU A 251 2.29 -14.19 -12.41
CA LEU A 251 2.45 -12.79 -12.85
C LEU A 251 2.40 -12.67 -14.37
N ARG A 252 3.00 -13.63 -15.10
CA ARG A 252 2.99 -13.66 -16.57
C ARG A 252 1.60 -13.94 -17.12
N MET A 253 0.92 -14.98 -16.60
CA MET A 253 -0.44 -15.36 -17.00
C MET A 253 -1.43 -14.21 -16.79
N ASN A 254 -1.22 -13.39 -15.75
CA ASN A 254 -2.06 -12.25 -15.42
C ASN A 254 -1.59 -10.93 -16.05
N GLY A 255 -0.58 -10.95 -16.93
CA GLY A 255 -0.12 -9.79 -17.69
C GLY A 255 0.69 -8.75 -16.89
N PHE A 256 1.10 -9.07 -15.66
CA PHE A 256 1.95 -8.20 -14.85
C PHE A 256 3.39 -8.15 -15.35
N ILE A 257 3.84 -9.19 -16.06
CA ILE A 257 5.20 -9.28 -16.59
C ILE A 257 5.24 -9.88 -18.00
N SER A 258 6.27 -9.54 -18.77
CA SER A 258 6.59 -10.14 -20.08
C SER A 258 8.03 -10.65 -20.12
N ARG A 259 8.32 -11.63 -21.00
CA ARG A 259 9.71 -12.06 -21.24
C ARG A 259 10.53 -10.93 -21.87
N TYR A 260 11.84 -10.94 -21.66
CA TYR A 260 12.76 -10.17 -22.50
C TYR A 260 12.71 -10.76 -23.92
N GLN A 261 12.43 -9.92 -24.90
CA GLN A 261 12.67 -10.27 -26.31
C GLN A 261 14.17 -10.24 -26.59
#